data_AF-A0A3N9VFL5-F1
#
_entry.id   AF-A0A3N9VFL5-F1
#
_cell.length_a   1.000
_cell.length_b   1.000
_cell.length_c   1.000
_cell.angle_alpha   90.00
_cell.angle_beta   90.00
_cell.angle_gamma   90.00
#
_symmetry.space_group_name_H-M   'P 1'
#
loop_
_entity.id
_entity.type
_entity.pdbx_description
1 polymer ?
#
loop_
_entity_poly.entity_id
_entity_poly.type
_entity_poly.pdbx_seq_one_letter_code
_entity_poly.pdbx_strand_id
1 'polypeptide(L)' 'MQNVIRSKQTMSEEELAKLKEIDWESYYREFAPAEFKGLSNCPDCKTILIASDEQSELSCYNCGKKITL' A
#
# COMPACT_ATOMS: atom_id res chain seq x y z
N MET A 1 -21.40 -6.94 16.00
CA MET A 1 -20.73 -7.76 14.98
C MET A 1 -21.25 -7.30 13.62
N GLN A 2 -20.40 -6.76 12.75
CA GLN A 2 -20.81 -6.40 11.39
C GLN A 2 -20.93 -7.68 10.56
N ASN A 3 -22.03 -7.82 9.81
CA ASN A 3 -22.22 -8.90 8.86
C ASN A 3 -21.26 -8.70 7.69
N VAL A 4 -20.06 -9.28 7.77
CA VAL A 4 -19.10 -9.29 6.65
C VAL A 4 -19.59 -10.28 5.60
N ILE A 5 -20.22 -9.76 4.54
CA ILE A 5 -20.56 -10.56 3.36
C ILE A 5 -19.27 -10.73 2.56
N ARG A 6 -18.69 -11.94 2.60
CA ARG A 6 -17.50 -12.26 1.80
C ARG A 6 -17.93 -12.55 0.35
N SER A 7 -17.23 -11.95 -0.60
CA SER A 7 -17.39 -12.29 -2.02
C SER A 7 -17.14 -13.78 -2.24
N LYS A 8 -17.98 -14.43 -3.05
CA LYS A 8 -17.77 -15.82 -3.50
C LYS A 8 -16.88 -15.89 -4.74
N GLN A 9 -16.47 -14.74 -5.28
CA GLN A 9 -15.71 -14.66 -6.50
C GLN A 9 -14.23 -14.90 -6.19
N THR A 10 -13.71 -16.02 -6.68
CA THR A 10 -12.29 -16.39 -6.62
C THR A 10 -11.65 -16.14 -7.98
N MET A 11 -10.49 -15.49 -7.98
CA MET A 11 -9.69 -15.31 -9.20
C MET A 11 -9.06 -16.63 -9.62
N SER A 12 -8.90 -16.84 -10.92
CA SER A 12 -8.16 -17.98 -11.45
C SER A 12 -6.65 -17.83 -11.22
N GLU A 13 -5.90 -18.93 -11.33
CA GLU A 13 -4.43 -18.88 -11.25
C GLU A 13 -3.80 -18.01 -12.34
N GLU A 14 -4.39 -17.99 -13.54
CA GLU A 14 -3.96 -17.12 -14.64
C GLU A 14 -4.19 -15.64 -14.33
N GLU A 15 -5.31 -15.29 -13.72
CA GLU A 15 -5.59 -13.92 -13.29
C GLU A 15 -4.64 -13.48 -12.17
N LEU A 16 -4.31 -14.39 -11.24
CA LEU A 16 -3.32 -14.15 -10.20
C LEU A 16 -1.89 -14.01 -10.77
N ALA A 17 -1.54 -14.78 -11.80
CA ALA A 17 -0.25 -14.65 -12.46
C ALA A 17 -0.10 -13.26 -13.11
N LYS A 18 -1.14 -12.79 -13.81
CA LYS A 18 -1.16 -11.43 -14.39
C LYS A 18 -0.98 -10.36 -13.32
N LEU A 19 -1.65 -10.47 -12.17
CA LEU A 19 -1.48 -9.51 -11.06
C LEU A 19 -0.05 -9.45 -10.51
N LYS A 20 0.70 -10.56 -10.54
CA LYS A 20 2.09 -10.60 -10.06
C LYS A 20 3.06 -9.93 -11.03
N GLU A 21 2.72 -9.87 -12.31
CA GLU A 21 3.55 -9.25 -13.35
C GLU A 21 3.26 -7.76 -13.53
N ILE A 22 2.21 -7.23 -12.89
CA ILE A 22 1.92 -5.79 -12.92
C ILE A 22 3.05 -5.04 -12.22
N ASP A 23 3.56 -4.01 -12.91
CA ASP A 23 4.40 -2.99 -12.29
C ASP A 23 3.54 -2.08 -11.41
N TRP A 24 3.37 -2.52 -10.16
CA TRP A 24 2.63 -1.79 -9.15
C TRP A 24 3.23 -0.41 -8.86
N GLU A 25 4.54 -0.23 -9.03
CA GLU A 25 5.20 1.05 -8.79
C GLU A 25 4.76 2.10 -9.81
N SER A 26 4.72 1.73 -11.09
CA SER A 26 4.20 2.60 -12.15
C SER A 26 2.69 2.85 -12.01
N TYR A 27 1.92 1.80 -11.70
CA TYR A 27 0.49 1.95 -11.44
C TYR A 27 0.21 2.93 -10.30
N TYR A 28 0.91 2.81 -9.18
CA TYR A 28 0.76 3.75 -8.07
C TYR A 28 1.20 5.16 -8.46
N ARG A 29 2.26 5.34 -9.26
CA ARG A 29 2.66 6.68 -9.70
C ARG A 29 1.64 7.38 -10.60
N GLU A 30 0.98 6.65 -11.49
CA GLU A 30 0.03 7.22 -12.44
C GLU A 30 -1.35 7.49 -11.81
N PHE A 31 -1.78 6.63 -10.89
CA PHE A 31 -3.13 6.67 -10.32
C PHE A 31 -3.19 7.10 -8.85
N ALA A 32 -2.05 7.30 -8.18
CA ALA A 32 -2.07 7.86 -6.83
C ALA A 32 -2.66 9.28 -6.86
N PRO A 33 -3.53 9.61 -5.90
CA PRO A 33 -3.86 10.99 -5.60
C PRO A 33 -2.62 11.88 -5.54
N ALA A 34 -2.69 13.06 -6.13
CA ALA A 34 -1.57 14.00 -6.24
C ALA A 34 -0.95 14.39 -4.88
N GLU A 35 -1.70 14.18 -3.80
CA GLU A 35 -1.29 14.37 -2.42
C GLU A 35 -0.32 13.30 -1.89
N PHE A 36 -0.07 12.20 -2.61
CA PHE A 36 0.87 11.16 -2.18
C PHE A 36 2.28 11.35 -2.76
N LYS A 37 3.26 11.48 -1.87
CA LYS A 37 4.69 11.62 -2.19
C LYS A 37 5.34 10.30 -2.63
N GLY A 38 4.65 9.18 -2.38
CA GLY A 38 5.05 7.84 -2.79
C GLY A 38 5.01 6.81 -1.66
N LEU A 39 5.58 5.64 -1.95
CA LEU A 39 5.68 4.51 -1.03
C LEU A 39 7.06 4.53 -0.35
N SER A 40 7.09 4.47 0.98
CA SER A 40 8.32 4.36 1.76
C SER A 40 8.27 3.12 2.64
N ASN A 41 9.41 2.48 2.89
CA ASN A 41 9.47 1.33 3.80
C ASN A 41 9.85 1.78 5.21
N CYS A 42 9.18 1.21 6.22
CA CYS A 42 9.64 1.35 7.59
C CYS A 42 11.05 0.76 7.74
N PRO A 43 12.03 1.49 8.30
CA PRO A 43 13.41 1.01 8.42
C PRO A 43 13.55 -0.22 9.34
N ASP A 44 12.63 -0.41 10.28
CA ASP A 44 12.76 -1.44 11.32
C ASP A 44 12.04 -2.75 10.93
N CYS A 45 10.80 -2.64 10.42
CA CYS A 45 9.97 -3.80 10.12
C CYS A 45 9.70 -4.00 8.62
N LYS A 46 10.23 -3.12 7.77
CA LYS A 46 10.08 -3.14 6.30
C LYS A 46 8.64 -3.12 5.78
N THR A 47 7.69 -2.75 6.64
CA THR A 47 6.30 -2.52 6.25
C THR A 47 6.22 -1.33 5.29
N ILE A 48 5.43 -1.46 4.23
CA ILE A 48 5.16 -0.39 3.27
C ILE A 48 4.27 0.66 3.93
N LEU A 49 4.69 1.92 3.82
CA LEU A 49 4.03 3.11 4.32
C LEU A 49 3.74 4.05 3.15
N ILE A 50 2.59 4.72 3.20
CA ILE A 50 2.17 5.69 2.19
C ILE A 50 2.39 7.09 2.77
N ALA A 51 3.22 7.89 2.11
CA ALA A 51 3.53 9.26 2.49
C ALA A 51 2.64 10.24 1.73
N SER A 52 2.07 11.24 2.42
CA SER A 52 1.46 12.40 1.76
C SER A 52 2.38 13.62 1.78
N ASP A 53 2.22 14.51 0.80
CA ASP A 53 3.05 15.71 0.62
C ASP A 53 2.96 16.68 1.81
N GLU A 54 1.83 16.69 2.51
CA GLU A 54 1.61 17.54 3.68
C GLU A 54 2.14 16.94 5.01
N GLN A 55 2.65 15.71 4.99
CA GLN A 55 3.15 15.03 6.19
C GLN A 55 4.68 15.09 6.29
N SER A 56 5.17 15.72 7.35
CA SER A 56 6.59 15.70 7.71
C SER A 56 7.00 14.44 8.50
N GLU A 57 6.02 13.72 9.06
CA GLU A 57 6.23 12.54 9.89
C GLU A 57 5.14 11.48 9.64
N LEU A 58 5.56 10.23 9.55
CA LEU A 58 4.69 9.05 9.49
C LEU A 58 4.88 8.18 10.72
N SER A 59 3.79 7.63 11.25
CA SER A 59 3.86 6.57 12.25
C SER A 59 3.60 5.22 11.58
N CYS A 60 4.52 4.27 11.73
CA CYS A 60 4.35 2.92 11.20
C CYS A 60 3.21 2.21 11.92
N TYR A 61 2.17 1.80 11.19
CA TYR A 61 1.02 1.10 11.77
C TYR A 61 1.37 -0.29 12.32
N ASN A 62 2.50 -0.88 11.91
CA ASN A 62 2.92 -2.20 12.34
C ASN A 62 3.78 -2.16 13.62
N CYS A 63 4.79 -1.28 13.69
CA CYS A 63 5.71 -1.21 14.84
C CYS A 63 5.58 0.06 15.70
N GLY A 64 4.74 1.02 15.31
CA GLY A 64 4.51 2.29 16.02
C GLY A 64 5.65 3.31 15.89
N LYS A 65 6.70 3.01 15.12
CA LYS A 65 7.84 3.92 14.96
C LYS A 65 7.49 5.13 14.11
N LYS A 66 7.91 6.29 14.58
CA LYS A 66 7.83 7.57 13.88
C LYS A 66 9.00 7.72 12.89
N ILE A 67 8.70 8.09 11.66
CA ILE A 67 9.65 8.20 10.55
C ILE A 67 9.48 9.59 9.94
N THR A 68 10.57 10.33 9.87
CA THR A 68 10.62 11.62 9.15
C THR A 68 10.81 11.36 7.66
N LEU A 69 10.00 12.02 6.83
CA LEU A 69 9.92 11.85 5.37
C LEU A 69 10.75 12.87 4.57
#